data_AF-A0AAV1JSY2-F1
#
_entry.id   AF-A0AAV1JSY2-F1
#
_cell.length_a   1.000
_cell.length_b   1.000
_cell.length_c   1.000
_cell.angle_alpha   90.00
_cell.angle_beta   90.00
_cell.angle_gamma   90.00
#
_symmetry.space_group_name_H-M   'P 1'
#
loop_
_entity.id
_entity.type
_entity.pdbx_description
1 polymer ?
#
loop_
_entity_poly.entity_id
_entity_poly.type
_entity_poly.pdbx_seq_one_letter_code
_entity_poly.pdbx_strand_id
1 'polypeptide(L)'
;MKSYATNCSDILRPTNLNAVTLRCSLLKARPTNRKLKVKWIKMPAASFGSLAQLPGTGDCGIKDVWNHNLHEEFQIIRQVVQKYHWVAMDTEFPGVVARPIGEFRSTADYQYQLLRCNVDLLRIIQLGLTFMDENGKTPPGYTTWQFNFKFNLQEDMYAQDSIDLLQNSGLQFRKHEEEGIEPLEFAELLMSSGLVLMDNIKWLSFHSGYDFGYLLKLLTDQNLPQDENDFFESLRLYFPTVYDVKYLMKLCKNLKGGLQEVADQLELRRVGPQHQAGSDSHLTGMAFFKIKEIFFDDNIESSSGHLYGLGAPFSVNSNNFQDNGENGSSS
;
A
#
# COMPACT_ATOMS: atom_id res chain seq x y z
N MET A 1 44.80 6.92 41.14
CA MET A 1 44.00 5.69 41.14
C MET A 1 42.97 5.77 40.02
N LYS A 2 43.16 4.91 39.01
CA LYS A 2 42.26 4.37 37.97
C LYS A 2 41.16 5.25 37.34
N SER A 3 41.44 5.60 36.08
CA SER A 3 40.54 5.65 34.93
C SER A 3 39.53 4.50 34.90
N TYR A 4 38.27 4.79 34.55
CA TYR A 4 37.49 4.00 33.60
C TYR A 4 36.59 4.95 32.79
N ALA A 5 36.99 5.19 31.54
CA ALA A 5 36.06 5.53 30.48
C ALA A 5 35.25 4.28 30.14
N THR A 6 33.95 4.42 29.93
CA THR A 6 33.13 3.37 29.30
C THR A 6 32.38 4.02 28.15
N ASN A 7 32.72 3.59 26.94
CA ASN A 7 32.08 3.97 25.69
C ASN A 7 30.58 3.66 25.74
N CYS A 8 29.73 4.64 25.45
CA CYS A 8 28.36 4.40 25.01
C CYS A 8 28.39 4.15 23.50
N SER A 9 28.83 2.97 23.08
CA SER A 9 28.71 2.50 21.69
C SER A 9 28.04 1.12 21.57
N ASP A 10 27.45 0.58 22.65
CA ASP A 10 26.90 -0.78 22.68
C ASP A 10 25.44 -0.87 23.19
N ILE A 11 24.59 0.11 22.84
CA ILE A 11 23.14 -0.03 23.05
C ILE A 11 22.41 0.47 21.82
N LEU A 12 22.33 -0.36 20.78
CA LEU A 12 21.27 -0.37 19.76
C LEU A 12 21.47 -1.64 18.92
N ARG A 13 21.11 -2.80 19.48
CA ARG A 13 20.71 -3.96 18.66
C ARG A 13 19.19 -3.92 18.54
N PRO A 14 18.60 -4.09 17.34
CA PRO A 14 17.16 -4.10 17.20
C PRO A 14 16.64 -5.45 17.71
N THR A 15 16.06 -5.46 18.91
CA THR A 15 15.19 -6.54 19.37
C THR A 15 13.75 -6.11 19.15
N ASN A 16 13.03 -6.82 18.29
CA ASN A 16 11.56 -6.94 18.20
C ASN A 16 10.76 -5.72 18.68
N LEU A 17 10.72 -4.66 17.87
CA LEU A 17 9.61 -3.71 17.94
C LEU A 17 8.50 -4.20 17.00
N ASN A 18 7.58 -5.01 17.54
CA ASN A 18 6.31 -5.29 16.86
C ASN A 18 5.50 -3.99 16.71
N ALA A 19 4.75 -3.85 15.62
CA ALA A 19 3.92 -2.68 15.29
C ALA A 19 2.93 -2.27 16.40
N VAL A 20 2.53 -3.22 17.27
CA VAL A 20 1.73 -2.97 18.48
C VAL A 20 2.45 -2.04 19.48
N THR A 21 3.77 -2.13 19.59
CA THR A 21 4.60 -1.31 20.49
C THR A 21 4.69 0.13 20.02
N LEU A 22 4.74 0.41 18.71
CA LEU A 22 4.73 1.79 18.18
C LEU A 22 3.41 2.50 18.52
N ARG A 23 2.27 1.82 18.32
CA ARG A 23 0.95 2.41 18.62
C ARG A 23 0.74 2.66 20.13
N CYS A 24 1.22 1.74 20.98
CA CYS A 24 1.18 1.92 22.44
C CYS A 24 2.10 3.03 22.95
N SER A 25 3.24 3.27 22.28
CA SER A 25 4.21 4.29 22.68
C SER A 25 3.67 5.71 22.42
N LEU A 26 2.90 5.89 21.34
CA LEU A 26 2.26 7.17 21.01
C LEU A 26 1.01 7.48 21.84
N LEU A 27 0.31 6.46 22.36
CA LEU A 27 -0.94 6.63 23.14
C LEU A 27 -0.74 6.72 24.66
N LYS A 28 0.47 6.47 25.20
CA LYS A 28 0.74 6.49 26.66
C LYS A 28 1.23 7.83 27.23
N ALA A 29 1.31 8.88 26.43
CA ALA A 29 1.63 10.22 26.95
C ALA A 29 0.39 10.82 27.68
N ARG A 30 0.29 10.60 29.00
CA ARG A 30 -0.69 11.30 29.86
C ARG A 30 -0.35 12.79 29.94
N PRO A 31 -1.34 13.70 29.87
CA PRO A 31 -1.09 15.12 30.04
C PRO A 31 -0.76 15.41 31.51
N THR A 32 0.44 15.92 31.77
CA THR A 32 0.77 16.51 33.06
C THR A 32 0.21 17.92 33.12
N ASN A 33 -0.63 18.17 34.12
CA ASN A 33 -1.30 19.44 34.35
C ASN A 33 -0.29 20.47 34.90
N ARG A 34 0.53 21.05 34.03
CA ARG A 34 1.31 22.26 34.33
C ARG A 34 0.94 23.35 33.34
N LYS A 35 0.27 24.40 33.83
CA LYS A 35 -0.01 25.62 33.08
C LYS A 35 1.31 26.32 32.73
N LEU A 36 1.90 25.96 31.60
CA LEU A 36 2.91 26.77 30.94
C LEU A 36 2.18 27.86 30.14
N LYS A 37 2.37 29.12 30.52
CA LYS A 37 1.99 30.26 29.68
C LYS A 37 2.89 30.25 28.45
N VAL A 38 2.41 29.70 27.34
CA VAL A 38 3.08 29.79 26.04
C VAL A 38 2.78 31.15 25.43
N LYS A 39 3.82 31.95 25.23
CA LYS A 39 3.76 33.21 24.49
C LYS A 39 3.80 32.85 23.00
N TRP A 40 2.68 33.05 22.29
CA TRP A 40 2.61 32.79 20.85
C TRP A 40 3.55 33.76 20.12
N ILE A 41 4.68 33.26 19.63
CA ILE A 41 5.46 33.94 18.61
C ILE A 41 4.74 33.67 17.29
N LYS A 42 4.21 34.71 16.65
CA LYS A 42 3.70 34.64 15.27
C LYS A 42 4.83 34.10 14.40
N MET A 43 4.71 32.85 13.93
CA MET A 43 5.56 32.35 12.87
C MET A 43 5.24 33.14 11.58
N PRO A 44 6.26 33.53 10.79
CA PRO A 44 5.99 34.07 9.47
C PRO A 44 5.23 33.03 8.66
N ALA A 45 4.25 33.47 7.88
CA ALA A 45 3.64 32.62 6.86
C ALA A 45 4.77 32.03 6.00
N ALA A 46 4.78 30.71 5.83
CA ALA A 46 5.70 30.06 4.92
C ALA A 46 5.53 30.69 3.54
N SER A 47 6.53 31.44 3.08
CA SER A 47 6.59 31.82 1.68
C SER A 47 6.85 30.54 0.92
N PHE A 48 5.89 30.15 0.06
CA PHE A 48 6.11 29.12 -0.94
C PHE A 48 7.35 29.52 -1.73
N GLY A 49 8.47 28.86 -1.44
CA GLY A 49 9.66 28.94 -2.27
C GLY A 49 9.25 28.46 -3.66
N SER A 50 9.59 29.25 -4.68
CA SER A 50 9.31 28.98 -6.08
C SER A 50 9.59 27.51 -6.39
N LEU A 51 8.52 26.74 -6.63
CA LEU A 51 8.60 25.45 -7.30
C LEU A 51 9.43 25.69 -8.56
N ALA A 52 10.59 25.04 -8.65
CA ALA A 52 11.39 25.04 -9.85
C ALA A 52 10.47 24.65 -11.02
N GLN A 53 10.59 25.37 -12.13
CA GLN A 53 9.76 25.23 -13.32
C GLN A 53 9.60 23.77 -13.72
N LEU A 54 8.44 23.20 -13.38
CA LEU A 54 7.98 21.91 -13.87
C LEU A 54 7.65 22.07 -15.37
N PRO A 55 8.13 21.18 -16.25
CA PRO A 55 7.81 21.29 -17.65
C PRO A 55 6.32 21.02 -17.86
N GLY A 56 5.67 21.94 -18.58
CA GLY A 56 4.53 21.66 -19.44
C GLY A 56 3.20 21.28 -18.77
N THR A 57 2.19 22.09 -19.05
CA THR A 57 0.76 21.81 -18.89
C THR A 57 0.36 20.37 -19.27
N GLY A 58 -0.17 19.59 -18.31
CA GLY A 58 -1.19 18.57 -18.58
C GLY A 58 -0.78 17.11 -18.72
N ASP A 59 0.51 16.74 -18.66
CA ASP A 59 0.90 15.32 -18.75
C ASP A 59 1.03 14.66 -17.38
N CYS A 60 0.27 13.58 -17.20
CA CYS A 60 0.30 12.67 -16.06
C CYS A 60 1.61 11.88 -16.08
N GLY A 61 2.64 12.35 -15.36
CA GLY A 61 3.97 11.75 -15.40
C GLY A 61 4.12 10.52 -14.51
N ILE A 62 4.68 9.44 -15.07
CA ILE A 62 5.24 8.32 -14.30
C ILE A 62 6.72 8.61 -14.04
N LYS A 63 7.11 8.62 -12.77
CA LYS A 63 8.49 8.83 -12.31
C LYS A 63 9.12 7.50 -11.94
N ASP A 64 10.15 7.10 -12.68
CA ASP A 64 10.98 5.97 -12.26
C ASP A 64 11.83 6.33 -11.04
N VAL A 65 11.78 5.45 -10.05
CA VAL A 65 12.56 5.52 -8.82
C VAL A 65 13.50 4.32 -8.77
N TRP A 66 14.78 4.63 -8.60
CA TRP A 66 15.90 3.71 -8.46
C TRP A 66 16.63 4.05 -7.16
N ASN A 67 17.69 3.30 -6.84
CA ASN A 67 18.41 3.52 -5.59
C ASN A 67 18.94 4.96 -5.45
N HIS A 68 19.43 5.56 -6.53
CA HIS A 68 20.08 6.88 -6.51
C HIS A 68 19.14 8.06 -6.24
N ASN A 69 17.84 7.95 -6.53
CA ASN A 69 16.85 9.02 -6.32
C ASN A 69 15.77 8.68 -5.28
N LEU A 70 15.83 7.51 -4.66
CA LEU A 70 14.83 7.04 -3.70
C LEU A 70 14.47 8.07 -2.61
N HIS A 71 15.49 8.65 -1.96
CA HIS A 71 15.29 9.61 -0.88
C HIS A 71 14.65 10.92 -1.36
N GLU A 72 15.07 11.42 -2.51
CA GLU A 72 14.55 12.65 -3.11
C GLU A 72 13.05 12.49 -3.41
N GLU A 73 12.68 11.37 -4.05
CA GLU A 73 11.28 11.12 -4.41
C GLU A 73 10.41 10.90 -3.18
N PHE A 74 10.91 10.24 -2.13
CA PHE A 74 10.17 10.12 -0.87
C PHE A 74 9.98 11.47 -0.16
N GLN A 75 10.88 12.43 -0.31
CA GLN A 75 10.67 13.79 0.21
C GLN A 75 9.48 14.47 -0.49
N ILE A 76 9.34 14.27 -1.80
CA ILE A 76 8.21 14.80 -2.58
C ILE A 76 6.91 14.09 -2.20
N ILE A 77 6.92 12.76 -2.13
CA ILE A 77 5.75 11.95 -1.77
C ILE A 77 5.18 12.35 -0.41
N ARG A 78 6.04 12.61 0.60
CA ARG A 78 5.61 13.08 1.93
C ARG A 78 4.83 14.39 1.88
N GLN A 79 5.08 15.24 0.89
CA GLN A 79 4.35 16.49 0.67
C GLN A 79 3.05 16.24 -0.12
N VAL A 80 3.12 15.42 -1.17
CA VAL A 80 1.98 15.07 -2.04
C VAL A 80 0.86 14.41 -1.24
N VAL A 81 1.20 13.43 -0.40
CA VAL A 81 0.23 12.61 0.35
C VAL A 81 -0.63 13.43 1.34
N GLN A 82 -0.16 14.64 1.73
CA GLN A 82 -0.93 15.53 2.62
C GLN A 82 -2.24 16.02 1.97
N LYS A 83 -2.27 16.10 0.64
CA LYS A 83 -3.44 16.55 -0.14
C LYS A 83 -4.03 15.44 -1.01
N TYR A 84 -3.18 14.57 -1.55
CA TYR A 84 -3.56 13.49 -2.46
C TYR A 84 -3.48 12.16 -1.72
N HIS A 85 -4.44 11.91 -0.83
CA HIS A 85 -4.44 10.78 0.11
C HIS A 85 -5.21 9.54 -0.39
N TRP A 86 -5.62 9.52 -1.66
CA TRP A 86 -6.11 8.32 -2.34
C TRP A 86 -4.97 7.72 -3.17
N VAL A 87 -4.47 6.57 -2.75
CA VAL A 87 -3.23 5.99 -3.27
C VAL A 87 -3.57 4.70 -3.99
N ALA A 88 -3.54 4.74 -5.32
CA ALA A 88 -3.63 3.53 -6.12
C ALA A 88 -2.27 2.85 -6.22
N MET A 89 -2.28 1.53 -6.17
CA MET A 89 -1.07 0.72 -6.20
C MET A 89 -1.20 -0.46 -7.15
N ASP A 90 -0.05 -1.00 -7.54
CA ASP A 90 0.11 -2.27 -8.24
C ASP A 90 1.54 -2.78 -8.02
N THR A 91 1.81 -4.09 -8.14
CA THR A 91 3.16 -4.64 -8.03
C THR A 91 3.48 -5.60 -9.16
N GLU A 92 4.75 -5.65 -9.56
CA GLU A 92 5.27 -6.70 -10.45
C GLU A 92 6.21 -7.60 -9.67
N PHE A 93 6.04 -8.91 -9.85
CA PHE A 93 6.78 -9.95 -9.14
C PHE A 93 6.93 -11.20 -10.01
N PRO A 94 7.85 -12.13 -9.70
CA PRO A 94 8.25 -13.19 -10.62
C PRO A 94 7.29 -14.39 -10.64
N GLY A 95 5.98 -14.13 -10.50
CA GLY A 95 4.92 -15.12 -10.63
C GLY A 95 4.77 -16.05 -9.42
N VAL A 96 4.47 -17.32 -9.73
CA VAL A 96 4.16 -18.38 -8.76
C VAL A 96 4.99 -19.61 -9.10
N VAL A 97 5.83 -20.04 -8.17
CA VAL A 97 6.78 -21.16 -8.37
C VAL A 97 6.45 -22.38 -7.52
N ALA A 98 5.62 -22.21 -6.49
CA ALA A 98 5.28 -23.27 -5.54
C ALA A 98 3.77 -23.41 -5.35
N ARG A 99 3.33 -24.63 -5.05
CA ARG A 99 1.98 -24.92 -4.57
C ARG A 99 2.08 -25.56 -3.18
N PRO A 100 1.29 -25.10 -2.20
CA PRO A 100 1.31 -25.71 -0.87
C PRO A 100 0.73 -27.12 -0.95
N ILE A 101 1.36 -28.07 -0.24
CA ILE A 101 0.92 -29.46 -0.14
C ILE A 101 0.32 -29.67 1.25
N GLY A 102 -0.87 -30.25 1.32
CA GLY A 102 -1.54 -30.55 2.59
C GLY A 102 -3.06 -30.56 2.46
N GLU A 103 -3.73 -30.67 3.61
CA GLU A 103 -5.17 -30.47 3.74
C GLU A 103 -5.46 -29.02 4.10
N PHE A 104 -6.49 -28.44 3.48
CA PHE A 104 -6.89 -27.04 3.65
C PHE A 104 -8.33 -26.96 4.15
N ARG A 105 -8.60 -25.99 5.02
CA ARG A 105 -9.92 -25.82 5.65
C ARG A 105 -10.99 -25.40 4.65
N SER A 106 -10.59 -24.69 3.59
CA SER A 106 -11.48 -24.20 2.53
C SER A 106 -10.69 -23.82 1.28
N THR A 107 -11.40 -23.46 0.19
CA THR A 107 -10.77 -22.87 -0.99
C THR A 107 -10.08 -21.54 -0.68
N ALA A 108 -10.67 -20.70 0.19
CA ALA A 108 -10.07 -19.42 0.58
C ALA A 108 -8.75 -19.64 1.35
N ASP A 109 -8.75 -20.60 2.29
CA ASP A 109 -7.53 -21.01 3.01
C ASP A 109 -6.44 -21.51 2.05
N TYR A 110 -6.80 -22.32 1.05
CA TYR A 110 -5.85 -22.72 0.01
C TYR A 110 -5.29 -21.53 -0.79
N GLN A 111 -6.13 -20.56 -1.18
CA GLN A 111 -5.68 -19.36 -1.89
C GLN A 111 -4.71 -18.55 -1.02
N TYR A 112 -5.03 -18.37 0.26
CA TYR A 112 -4.14 -17.69 1.19
C TYR A 112 -2.81 -18.43 1.36
N GLN A 113 -2.81 -19.75 1.55
CA GLN A 113 -1.57 -20.53 1.68
C GLN A 113 -0.74 -20.52 0.39
N LEU A 114 -1.39 -20.48 -0.78
CA LEU A 114 -0.72 -20.34 -2.08
C LEU A 114 -0.04 -18.98 -2.22
N LEU A 115 -0.72 -17.90 -1.82
CA LEU A 115 -0.15 -16.56 -1.75
C LEU A 115 1.03 -16.54 -0.79
N ARG A 116 0.81 -16.96 0.46
CA ARG A 116 1.80 -16.95 1.54
C ARG A 116 3.11 -17.60 1.12
N CYS A 117 3.03 -18.83 0.62
CA CYS A 117 4.25 -19.58 0.29
C CYS A 117 5.05 -18.93 -0.84
N ASN A 118 4.39 -18.33 -1.85
CA ASN A 118 5.09 -17.70 -2.96
C ASN A 118 5.62 -16.31 -2.58
N VAL A 119 4.87 -15.51 -1.83
CA VAL A 119 5.34 -14.21 -1.35
C VAL A 119 6.54 -14.37 -0.43
N ASP A 120 6.56 -15.37 0.45
CA ASP A 120 7.69 -15.65 1.34
C ASP A 120 8.95 -16.05 0.55
N LEU A 121 8.79 -16.87 -0.50
CA LEU A 121 9.89 -17.37 -1.33
C LEU A 121 10.45 -16.34 -2.31
N LEU A 122 9.60 -15.50 -2.88
CA LEU A 122 9.93 -14.65 -4.02
C LEU A 122 10.22 -13.21 -3.60
N ARG A 123 10.85 -12.45 -4.50
CA ARG A 123 11.16 -11.03 -4.32
C ARG A 123 10.29 -10.17 -5.22
N ILE A 124 9.88 -9.02 -4.70
CA ILE A 124 9.21 -7.97 -5.50
C ILE A 124 10.18 -7.39 -6.54
N ILE A 125 9.67 -6.99 -7.70
CA ILE A 125 10.47 -6.38 -8.79
C ILE A 125 10.09 -4.91 -8.98
N GLN A 126 8.79 -4.58 -9.00
CA GLN A 126 8.31 -3.21 -9.05
C GLN A 126 7.13 -2.97 -8.10
N LEU A 127 6.99 -1.71 -7.67
CA LEU A 127 5.78 -1.17 -7.04
C LEU A 127 5.42 0.15 -7.73
N GLY A 128 4.16 0.30 -8.10
CA GLY A 128 3.61 1.56 -8.59
C GLY A 128 2.76 2.20 -7.51
N LEU A 129 2.91 3.51 -7.29
CA LEU A 129 2.04 4.30 -6.43
C LEU A 129 1.55 5.53 -7.20
N THR A 130 0.24 5.66 -7.36
CA THR A 130 -0.44 6.80 -7.99
C THR A 130 -1.26 7.56 -6.97
N PHE A 131 -1.09 8.88 -6.92
CA PHE A 131 -1.69 9.75 -5.91
C PHE A 131 -2.85 10.57 -6.48
N MET A 132 -3.98 10.55 -5.79
CA MET A 132 -5.20 11.28 -6.16
C MET A 132 -5.84 11.93 -4.94
N ASP A 133 -6.65 12.97 -5.19
CA ASP A 133 -7.55 13.57 -4.21
C ASP A 133 -8.89 12.82 -4.16
N GLU A 134 -9.81 13.27 -3.30
CA GLU A 134 -11.14 12.68 -3.12
C GLU A 134 -12.05 12.71 -4.35
N ASN A 135 -11.69 13.50 -5.36
CA ASN A 135 -12.40 13.63 -6.63
C ASN A 135 -11.67 12.91 -7.78
N GLY A 136 -10.61 12.14 -7.49
CA GLY A 136 -9.82 11.43 -8.48
C GLY A 136 -8.88 12.32 -9.28
N LYS A 137 -8.62 13.56 -8.83
CA LYS A 137 -7.64 14.43 -9.49
C LYS A 137 -6.25 14.16 -8.97
N THR A 138 -5.27 14.18 -9.87
CA THR A 138 -3.87 13.93 -9.57
C THR A 138 -3.10 15.22 -9.23
N PRO A 139 -1.93 15.14 -8.58
CA PRO A 139 -1.06 16.29 -8.39
C PRO A 139 -0.52 16.84 -9.71
N PRO A 140 -0.17 18.14 -9.78
CA PRO A 140 0.49 18.69 -10.97
C PRO A 140 1.89 18.08 -11.13
N GLY A 141 2.29 17.75 -12.37
CA GLY A 141 3.59 17.15 -12.67
C GLY A 141 3.55 15.63 -12.57
N TYR A 142 4.43 15.05 -11.76
CA TYR A 142 4.43 13.60 -11.52
C TYR A 142 3.28 13.20 -10.61
N THR A 143 2.52 12.21 -11.08
CA THR A 143 1.33 11.67 -10.40
C THR A 143 1.58 10.30 -9.82
N THR A 144 2.56 9.61 -10.41
CA THR A 144 2.80 8.18 -10.25
C THR A 144 4.28 7.94 -10.07
N TRP A 145 4.64 7.15 -9.07
CA TRP A 145 6.01 6.72 -8.81
C TRP A 145 6.11 5.22 -9.07
N GLN A 146 7.07 4.83 -9.89
CA GLN A 146 7.40 3.44 -10.20
C GLN A 146 8.72 3.09 -9.53
N PHE A 147 8.65 2.39 -8.40
CA PHE A 147 9.81 1.92 -7.65
C PHE A 147 10.34 0.64 -8.28
N ASN A 148 11.61 0.66 -8.66
CA ASN A 148 12.30 -0.46 -9.28
C ASN A 148 13.23 -1.12 -8.25
N PHE A 149 12.87 -2.30 -7.77
CA PHE A 149 13.61 -3.01 -6.72
C PHE A 149 14.76 -3.83 -7.28
N LYS A 150 15.75 -4.07 -6.43
CA LYS A 150 16.88 -4.94 -6.76
C LYS A 150 16.43 -6.39 -6.97
N PHE A 151 16.79 -6.93 -8.13
CA PHE A 151 16.45 -8.29 -8.54
C PHE A 151 17.55 -8.87 -9.44
N ASN A 152 17.96 -10.10 -9.18
CA ASN A 152 19.04 -10.79 -9.89
C ASN A 152 18.54 -12.13 -10.48
N LEU A 153 18.60 -12.27 -11.80
CA LEU A 153 18.11 -13.47 -12.51
C LEU A 153 18.97 -14.73 -12.33
N GLN A 154 20.17 -14.61 -11.76
CA GLN A 154 21.03 -15.74 -11.42
C GLN A 154 20.85 -16.20 -9.97
N GLU A 155 20.49 -15.29 -9.05
CA GLU A 155 20.37 -15.59 -7.61
C GLU A 155 18.93 -15.81 -7.16
N ASP A 156 17.99 -15.03 -7.69
CA ASP A 156 16.60 -15.01 -7.22
C ASP A 156 15.74 -16.08 -7.93
N MET A 157 14.77 -16.63 -7.20
CA MET A 157 13.80 -17.58 -7.76
C MET A 157 12.74 -16.85 -8.60
N TYR A 158 12.30 -17.48 -9.68
CA TYR A 158 11.24 -16.96 -10.55
C TYR A 158 10.54 -18.04 -11.37
N ALA A 159 9.34 -17.74 -11.86
CA ALA A 159 8.69 -18.47 -12.94
C ALA A 159 9.14 -17.89 -14.30
N GLN A 160 9.60 -18.75 -15.21
CA GLN A 160 10.14 -18.32 -16.52
C GLN A 160 9.13 -17.49 -17.32
N ASP A 161 7.89 -17.97 -17.43
CA ASP A 161 6.82 -17.27 -18.17
C ASP A 161 6.58 -15.84 -17.65
N SER A 162 6.74 -15.63 -16.34
CA SER A 162 6.59 -14.30 -15.73
C SER A 162 7.76 -13.38 -16.07
N ILE A 163 9.00 -13.89 -16.04
CA ILE A 163 10.16 -13.10 -16.48
C ILE A 163 10.06 -12.73 -17.95
N ASP A 164 9.67 -13.67 -18.81
CA ASP A 164 9.52 -13.41 -20.25
C ASP A 164 8.45 -12.35 -20.51
N LEU A 165 7.30 -12.43 -19.82
CA LEU A 165 6.25 -11.43 -19.90
C LEU A 165 6.75 -10.05 -19.46
N LEU A 166 7.45 -9.97 -18.33
CA LEU A 166 7.98 -8.71 -17.80
C LEU A 166 9.06 -8.10 -18.70
N GLN A 167 9.95 -8.92 -19.26
CA GLN A 167 10.95 -8.48 -20.25
C GLN A 167 10.27 -7.91 -21.50
N ASN A 168 9.26 -8.62 -22.03
CA ASN A 168 8.47 -8.16 -23.17
C ASN A 168 7.69 -6.87 -22.87
N SER A 169 7.36 -6.64 -21.60
CA SER A 169 6.69 -5.43 -21.11
C SER A 169 7.67 -4.27 -20.82
N GLY A 170 8.97 -4.50 -21.02
CA GLY A 170 10.01 -3.47 -20.99
C GLY A 170 10.84 -3.41 -19.72
N LEU A 171 10.73 -4.39 -18.81
CA LEU A 171 11.57 -4.44 -17.61
C LEU A 171 13.04 -4.73 -17.96
N GLN A 172 13.92 -3.88 -17.45
CA GLN A 172 15.36 -3.96 -17.71
C GLN A 172 16.05 -4.68 -16.54
N PHE A 173 16.01 -6.01 -16.50
CA PHE A 173 16.51 -6.80 -15.37
C PHE A 173 17.98 -6.52 -15.00
N ARG A 174 18.84 -6.23 -15.99
CA ARG A 174 20.22 -5.81 -15.72
C ARG A 174 20.28 -4.52 -14.89
N LYS A 175 19.38 -3.58 -15.17
CA LYS A 175 19.29 -2.33 -14.41
C LYS A 175 18.70 -2.55 -13.01
N HIS A 176 17.74 -3.46 -12.85
CA HIS A 176 17.28 -3.89 -11.53
C HIS A 176 18.42 -4.48 -10.70
N GLU A 177 19.28 -5.31 -11.30
CA GLU A 177 20.44 -5.89 -10.61
C GLU A 177 21.45 -4.81 -10.17
N GLU A 178 21.79 -3.88 -11.06
CA GLU A 178 22.85 -2.88 -10.87
C GLU A 178 22.40 -1.65 -10.06
N GLU A 179 21.16 -1.19 -10.24
CA GLU A 179 20.65 0.10 -9.72
C GLU A 179 19.36 -0.02 -8.90
N GLY A 180 18.83 -1.22 -8.73
CA GLY A 180 17.56 -1.45 -8.04
C GLY A 180 17.60 -1.06 -6.57
N ILE A 181 16.44 -0.63 -6.06
CA ILE A 181 16.24 -0.22 -4.68
C ILE A 181 16.40 -1.42 -3.75
N GLU A 182 17.15 -1.24 -2.66
CA GLU A 182 17.21 -2.23 -1.59
C GLU A 182 15.86 -2.26 -0.83
N PRO A 183 15.18 -3.42 -0.73
CA PRO A 183 13.83 -3.49 -0.17
C PRO A 183 13.66 -2.94 1.25
N LEU A 184 14.66 -3.12 2.12
CA LEU A 184 14.62 -2.65 3.50
C LEU A 184 14.76 -1.12 3.61
N GLU A 185 15.54 -0.51 2.74
CA GLU A 185 15.67 0.95 2.68
C GLU A 185 14.35 1.60 2.24
N PHE A 186 13.70 1.00 1.24
CA PHE A 186 12.34 1.40 0.86
C PHE A 186 11.35 1.26 2.01
N ALA A 187 11.38 0.13 2.73
CA ALA A 187 10.45 -0.12 3.84
C ALA A 187 10.62 0.91 4.97
N GLU A 188 11.86 1.30 5.31
CA GLU A 188 12.14 2.35 6.30
C GLU A 188 11.53 3.70 5.89
N LEU A 189 11.71 4.08 4.63
CA LEU A 189 11.16 5.33 4.09
C LEU A 189 9.64 5.30 4.02
N LEU A 190 9.04 4.17 3.60
CA LEU A 190 7.59 3.99 3.55
C LEU A 190 6.97 4.08 4.95
N MET A 191 7.58 3.42 5.94
CA MET A 191 7.11 3.43 7.33
C MET A 191 6.99 4.85 7.90
N SER A 192 7.92 5.74 7.53
CA SER A 192 7.99 7.14 7.99
C SER A 192 7.42 8.16 7.01
N SER A 193 6.72 7.72 5.96
CA SER A 193 6.22 8.59 4.88
C SER A 193 4.86 9.23 5.16
N GLY A 194 4.07 8.64 6.07
CA GLY A 194 2.65 8.97 6.25
C GLY A 194 1.69 8.24 5.30
N LEU A 195 2.16 7.26 4.53
CA LEU A 195 1.32 6.41 3.65
C LEU A 195 0.67 5.22 4.38
N VAL A 196 1.37 4.66 5.35
CA VAL A 196 0.95 3.46 6.10
C VAL A 196 0.68 3.84 7.55
N LEU A 197 -0.13 3.04 8.26
CA LEU A 197 -0.55 3.28 9.65
C LEU A 197 -1.42 4.54 9.84
N MET A 198 -2.00 5.07 8.75
CA MET A 198 -2.75 6.34 8.73
C MET A 198 -4.20 6.13 8.25
N ASP A 199 -5.18 6.48 9.09
CA ASP A 199 -6.62 6.27 8.83
C ASP A 199 -7.17 7.13 7.67
N ASN A 200 -6.51 8.26 7.39
CA ASN A 200 -6.90 9.17 6.31
C ASN A 200 -6.43 8.70 4.92
N ILE A 201 -5.51 7.73 4.84
CA ILE A 201 -5.03 7.19 3.56
C ILE A 201 -6.00 6.13 3.06
N LYS A 202 -6.39 6.24 1.78
CA LYS A 202 -7.30 5.32 1.10
C LYS A 202 -6.53 4.58 0.01
N TRP A 203 -6.28 3.30 0.23
CA TRP A 203 -5.54 2.46 -0.71
C TRP A 203 -6.48 1.88 -1.76
N LEU A 204 -6.11 2.01 -3.03
CA LEU A 204 -6.84 1.50 -4.18
C LEU A 204 -6.00 0.45 -4.89
N SER A 205 -6.60 -0.68 -5.23
CA SER A 205 -5.85 -1.81 -5.78
C SER A 205 -6.72 -2.64 -6.72
N PHE A 206 -6.14 -3.62 -7.41
CA PHE A 206 -6.88 -4.51 -8.30
C PHE A 206 -6.41 -5.95 -8.13
N HIS A 207 -7.27 -6.83 -7.62
CA HIS A 207 -6.94 -8.26 -7.42
C HIS A 207 -5.69 -8.48 -6.57
N SER A 208 -5.68 -7.83 -5.41
CA SER A 208 -4.44 -7.34 -4.79
C SER A 208 -3.90 -8.15 -3.63
N GLY A 209 -4.28 -9.43 -3.55
CA GLY A 209 -3.82 -10.32 -2.49
C GLY A 209 -2.29 -10.36 -2.42
N TYR A 210 -1.65 -10.68 -3.54
CA TYR A 210 -0.19 -10.77 -3.63
C TYR A 210 0.48 -9.42 -3.36
N ASP A 211 -0.06 -8.33 -3.91
CA ASP A 211 0.53 -6.99 -3.77
C ASP A 211 0.61 -6.56 -2.30
N PHE A 212 -0.49 -6.70 -1.57
CA PHE A 212 -0.50 -6.43 -0.14
C PHE A 212 0.32 -7.46 0.66
N GLY A 213 0.40 -8.70 0.19
CA GLY A 213 1.34 -9.68 0.71
C GLY A 213 2.78 -9.18 0.65
N TYR A 214 3.23 -8.71 -0.51
CA TYR A 214 4.58 -8.17 -0.67
C TYR A 214 4.79 -6.92 0.18
N LEU A 215 3.85 -5.96 0.18
CA LEU A 215 3.98 -4.76 1.00
C LEU A 215 4.04 -5.09 2.50
N LEU A 216 3.22 -6.04 2.97
CA LEU A 216 3.25 -6.45 4.37
C LEU A 216 4.56 -7.14 4.71
N LYS A 217 5.06 -8.07 3.88
CA LYS A 217 6.38 -8.71 4.03
C LYS A 217 7.50 -7.66 4.11
N LEU A 218 7.48 -6.65 3.24
CA LEU A 218 8.45 -5.55 3.26
C LEU A 218 8.40 -4.76 4.56
N LEU A 219 7.20 -4.38 5.01
CA LEU A 219 7.00 -3.52 6.18
C LEU A 219 7.24 -4.22 7.51
N THR A 220 7.06 -5.54 7.56
CA THR A 220 7.31 -6.34 8.77
C THR A 220 8.72 -6.91 8.80
N ASP A 221 9.39 -7.03 7.64
CA ASP A 221 10.63 -7.79 7.48
C ASP A 221 10.52 -9.20 8.06
N GLN A 222 9.34 -9.83 7.89
CA GLN A 222 9.04 -11.17 8.35
C GLN A 222 8.27 -11.92 7.26
N ASN A 223 8.32 -13.26 7.32
CA ASN A 223 7.39 -14.08 6.56
C ASN A 223 5.94 -13.72 6.93
N LEU A 224 5.05 -13.90 5.97
CA LEU A 224 3.63 -13.63 6.17
C LEU A 224 3.04 -14.53 7.27
N PRO A 225 2.00 -14.05 8.00
CA PRO A 225 1.37 -14.83 9.07
C PRO A 225 0.90 -16.22 8.61
N GLN A 226 0.85 -17.20 9.52
CA GLN A 226 0.47 -18.55 9.12
C GLN A 226 -1.03 -18.68 8.80
N ASP A 227 -1.87 -18.00 9.57
CA ASP A 227 -3.33 -17.98 9.42
C ASP A 227 -3.78 -16.71 8.68
N GLU A 228 -4.78 -16.85 7.80
CA GLU A 228 -5.34 -15.75 7.01
C GLU A 228 -5.89 -14.60 7.87
N ASN A 229 -6.49 -14.93 9.03
CA ASN A 229 -7.02 -13.93 9.94
C ASN A 229 -5.92 -12.99 10.47
N ASP A 230 -4.77 -13.54 10.87
CA ASP A 230 -3.63 -12.77 11.39
C ASP A 230 -3.02 -11.88 10.29
N PHE A 231 -3.08 -12.34 9.03
CA PHE A 231 -2.74 -11.52 7.87
C PHE A 231 -3.68 -10.33 7.72
N PHE A 232 -5.00 -10.52 7.80
CA PHE A 232 -5.95 -9.41 7.72
C PHE A 232 -5.88 -8.47 8.93
N GLU A 233 -5.60 -8.98 10.13
CA GLU A 233 -5.36 -8.13 11.31
C GLU A 233 -4.14 -7.23 11.10
N SER A 234 -3.04 -7.80 10.59
CA SER A 234 -1.82 -7.06 10.27
C SER A 234 -2.07 -6.07 9.13
N LEU A 235 -2.72 -6.51 8.05
CA LEU A 235 -3.08 -5.67 6.91
C LEU A 235 -3.87 -4.43 7.37
N ARG A 236 -4.89 -4.62 8.20
CA ARG A 236 -5.73 -3.53 8.71
C ARG A 236 -4.96 -2.53 9.56
N LEU A 237 -3.90 -2.96 10.24
CA LEU A 237 -3.06 -2.06 11.00
C LEU A 237 -2.28 -1.12 10.07
N TYR A 238 -1.62 -1.68 9.04
CA TYR A 238 -0.78 -0.92 8.10
C TYR A 238 -1.60 -0.16 7.04
N PHE A 239 -2.73 -0.71 6.63
CA PHE A 239 -3.59 -0.20 5.56
C PHE A 239 -5.05 -0.16 6.06
N PRO A 240 -5.43 0.86 6.86
CA PRO A 240 -6.74 0.88 7.53
C PRO A 240 -7.94 0.94 6.58
N THR A 241 -7.76 1.48 5.38
CA THR A 241 -8.81 1.56 4.35
C THR A 241 -8.26 1.12 3.00
N VAL A 242 -8.83 0.04 2.46
CA VAL A 242 -8.41 -0.60 1.21
C VAL A 242 -9.65 -0.88 0.36
N TYR A 243 -9.61 -0.50 -0.92
CA TYR A 243 -10.64 -0.82 -1.90
C TYR A 243 -10.03 -1.61 -3.05
N ASP A 244 -10.37 -2.91 -3.14
CA ASP A 244 -9.98 -3.75 -4.26
C ASP A 244 -11.02 -3.62 -5.38
N VAL A 245 -10.62 -3.00 -6.49
CA VAL A 245 -11.47 -2.78 -7.67
C VAL A 245 -12.04 -4.09 -8.21
N LYS A 246 -11.26 -5.17 -8.19
CA LYS A 246 -11.72 -6.48 -8.65
C LYS A 246 -12.83 -7.03 -7.74
N TYR A 247 -12.75 -6.75 -6.43
CA TYR A 247 -13.84 -7.06 -5.51
C TYR A 247 -15.07 -6.20 -5.79
N LEU A 248 -14.91 -4.89 -5.95
CA LEU A 248 -16.01 -3.94 -6.26
C LEU A 248 -16.77 -4.31 -7.53
N MET A 249 -16.07 -4.79 -8.55
CA MET A 249 -16.69 -5.26 -9.79
C MET A 249 -17.72 -6.37 -9.56
N LYS A 250 -17.64 -7.16 -8.50
CA LYS A 250 -18.67 -8.17 -8.16
C LYS A 250 -20.01 -7.53 -7.79
N LEU A 251 -19.98 -6.29 -7.31
CA LEU A 251 -21.15 -5.50 -6.94
C LEU A 251 -21.70 -4.70 -8.13
N CYS A 252 -20.91 -4.57 -9.20
CA CYS A 252 -21.28 -3.86 -10.42
C CYS A 252 -21.89 -4.83 -11.43
N LYS A 253 -23.00 -4.43 -12.07
CA LYS A 253 -23.55 -5.23 -13.18
C LYS A 253 -22.64 -5.08 -14.40
N ASN A 254 -22.30 -6.21 -15.03
CA ASN A 254 -21.63 -6.28 -16.33
C ASN A 254 -20.15 -5.86 -16.40
N LEU A 255 -19.44 -5.66 -15.29
CA LEU A 255 -17.98 -5.51 -15.30
C LEU A 255 -17.30 -6.86 -15.03
N LYS A 256 -16.50 -7.34 -15.98
CA LYS A 256 -15.73 -8.59 -15.87
C LYS A 256 -14.38 -8.43 -16.54
N GLY A 257 -13.46 -9.34 -16.24
CA GLY A 257 -12.16 -9.37 -16.90
C GLY A 257 -11.00 -8.79 -16.10
N GLY A 258 -9.80 -8.79 -16.68
CA GLY A 258 -8.59 -8.19 -16.13
C GLY A 258 -8.62 -6.66 -16.13
N LEU A 259 -7.61 -6.01 -15.53
CA LEU A 259 -7.55 -4.56 -15.40
C LEU A 259 -7.68 -3.84 -16.75
N GLN A 260 -6.98 -4.33 -17.78
CA GLN A 260 -7.06 -3.75 -19.13
C GLN A 260 -8.47 -3.89 -19.74
N GLU A 261 -9.08 -5.07 -19.63
CA GLU A 261 -10.43 -5.32 -20.17
C GLU A 261 -11.48 -4.44 -19.48
N VAL A 262 -11.31 -4.17 -18.18
CA VAL A 262 -12.16 -3.27 -17.40
C VAL A 262 -11.94 -1.82 -17.81
N ALA A 263 -10.69 -1.41 -18.03
CA ALA A 263 -10.39 -0.08 -18.55
C ALA A 263 -11.02 0.15 -19.92
N ASP A 264 -10.98 -0.83 -20.82
CA ASP A 264 -11.60 -0.75 -22.14
C ASP A 264 -13.13 -0.60 -22.02
N GLN A 265 -13.77 -1.36 -21.13
CA GLN A 265 -15.22 -1.27 -20.84
C GLN A 265 -15.62 0.08 -20.24
N LEU A 266 -14.72 0.73 -19.51
CA LEU A 266 -14.91 2.05 -18.88
C LEU A 266 -14.41 3.20 -19.76
N GLU A 267 -13.96 2.91 -20.98
CA GLU A 267 -13.39 3.86 -21.95
C GLU A 267 -12.20 4.66 -21.38
N LEU A 268 -11.37 4.00 -20.56
CA LEU A 268 -10.21 4.60 -19.93
C LEU A 268 -8.95 4.40 -20.77
N ARG A 269 -8.22 5.49 -21.00
CA ARG A 269 -6.95 5.46 -21.73
C ARG A 269 -5.79 5.22 -20.77
N ARG A 270 -5.06 4.11 -20.97
CA ARG A 270 -3.81 3.82 -20.26
C ARG A 270 -2.73 4.87 -20.57
N VAL A 271 -1.95 5.18 -19.54
CA VAL A 271 -0.72 5.98 -19.62
C VAL A 271 0.44 5.10 -19.16
N GLY A 272 1.46 4.97 -20.00
CA GLY A 272 2.59 4.08 -19.76
C GLY A 272 2.41 2.66 -20.31
N PRO A 273 3.46 1.82 -20.22
CA PRO A 273 3.45 0.45 -20.70
C PRO A 273 2.53 -0.43 -19.85
N GLN A 274 1.82 -1.38 -20.47
CA GLN A 274 1.06 -2.39 -19.73
C GLN A 274 2.02 -3.37 -19.03
N HIS A 275 1.63 -3.92 -17.87
CA HIS A 275 2.49 -4.82 -17.07
C HIS A 275 3.77 -4.14 -16.59
N GLN A 276 3.63 -2.88 -16.20
CA GLN A 276 4.56 -2.20 -15.31
C GLN A 276 3.77 -1.53 -14.22
N ALA A 277 4.23 -1.71 -12.98
CA ALA A 277 3.47 -1.36 -11.79
C ALA A 277 3.03 0.11 -11.76
N GLY A 278 3.84 1.04 -12.28
CA GLY A 278 3.48 2.46 -12.35
C GLY A 278 2.22 2.68 -13.21
N SER A 279 2.25 2.22 -14.45
CA SER A 279 1.13 2.32 -15.40
C SER A 279 -0.13 1.60 -14.91
N ASP A 280 0.03 0.41 -14.33
CA ASP A 280 -1.06 -0.41 -13.83
C ASP A 280 -1.68 0.20 -12.55
N SER A 281 -0.88 0.80 -11.66
CA SER A 281 -1.40 1.56 -10.51
C SER A 281 -2.19 2.80 -10.95
N HIS A 282 -1.74 3.49 -12.00
CA HIS A 282 -2.44 4.65 -12.54
C HIS A 282 -3.79 4.25 -13.13
N LEU A 283 -3.82 3.19 -13.94
CA LEU A 283 -5.04 2.68 -14.53
C LEU A 283 -6.02 2.14 -13.46
N THR A 284 -5.50 1.53 -12.40
CA THR A 284 -6.28 1.10 -11.22
C THR A 284 -6.97 2.29 -10.55
N GLY A 285 -6.26 3.40 -10.36
CA GLY A 285 -6.83 4.63 -9.82
C GLY A 285 -7.96 5.19 -10.68
N MET A 286 -7.73 5.30 -12.00
CA MET A 286 -8.75 5.74 -12.95
C MET A 286 -9.99 4.83 -12.93
N ALA A 287 -9.80 3.51 -12.95
CA ALA A 287 -10.87 2.53 -12.91
C ALA A 287 -11.69 2.64 -11.63
N PHE A 288 -11.04 2.78 -10.47
CA PHE A 288 -11.71 2.96 -9.20
C PHE A 288 -12.63 4.19 -9.21
N PHE A 289 -12.10 5.37 -9.55
CA PHE A 289 -12.90 6.60 -9.53
C PHE A 289 -14.05 6.56 -10.54
N LYS A 290 -13.83 5.93 -11.70
CA LYS A 290 -14.90 5.76 -12.69
C LYS A 290 -16.00 4.81 -12.21
N ILE A 291 -15.63 3.71 -11.56
CA ILE A 291 -16.59 2.77 -10.96
C ILE A 291 -17.35 3.42 -9.81
N LYS A 292 -16.66 4.16 -8.94
CA LYS A 292 -17.25 4.91 -7.82
C LYS A 292 -18.32 5.89 -8.31
N GLU A 293 -18.01 6.65 -9.37
CA GLU A 293 -18.93 7.59 -10.02
C GLU A 293 -20.17 6.89 -10.59
N ILE A 294 -20.01 5.78 -11.31
CA ILE A 294 -21.12 5.13 -12.03
C ILE A 294 -22.02 4.29 -11.12
N PHE A 295 -21.47 3.59 -10.13
CA PHE A 295 -22.17 2.48 -9.46
C PHE A 295 -22.47 2.71 -7.98
N PHE A 296 -21.79 3.66 -7.32
CA PHE A 296 -21.83 3.73 -5.86
C PHE A 296 -22.39 5.06 -5.30
N ASP A 297 -22.66 6.08 -6.13
CA ASP A 297 -23.15 7.40 -5.67
C ASP A 297 -22.39 7.89 -4.42
N ASP A 298 -21.05 7.72 -4.43
CA ASP A 298 -20.12 7.98 -3.31
C ASP A 298 -20.24 7.11 -2.04
N ASN A 299 -21.17 6.16 -1.96
CA ASN A 299 -21.32 5.25 -0.83
C ASN A 299 -20.53 3.94 -1.00
N ILE A 300 -19.21 4.01 -0.79
CA ILE A 300 -18.30 2.86 -0.97
C ILE A 300 -17.76 2.27 0.34
N GLU A 301 -18.02 2.92 1.49
CA GLU A 301 -17.36 2.61 2.76
C GLU A 301 -17.54 1.16 3.23
N SER A 302 -18.71 0.57 3.01
CA SER A 302 -19.01 -0.81 3.43
C SER A 302 -18.20 -1.88 2.70
N SER A 303 -17.53 -1.51 1.61
CA SER A 303 -16.70 -2.42 0.81
C SER A 303 -15.22 -2.44 1.22
N SER A 304 -14.80 -1.53 2.10
CA SER A 304 -13.41 -1.42 2.54
C SER A 304 -12.91 -2.70 3.21
N GLY A 305 -11.66 -3.08 2.93
CA GLY A 305 -10.93 -4.17 3.58
C GLY A 305 -11.14 -5.55 2.96
N HIS A 306 -11.91 -5.66 1.88
CA HIS A 306 -12.11 -6.92 1.16
C HIS A 306 -11.12 -7.03 -0.01
N LEU A 307 -10.29 -8.07 0.00
CA LEU A 307 -9.39 -8.40 -1.11
C LEU A 307 -10.01 -9.49 -1.98
N TYR A 308 -9.92 -9.35 -3.31
CA TYR A 308 -10.50 -10.37 -4.19
C TYR A 308 -9.79 -11.72 -4.02
N GLY A 309 -10.57 -12.78 -3.80
CA GLY A 309 -10.04 -14.15 -3.72
C GLY A 309 -9.56 -14.57 -2.34
N LEU A 310 -9.56 -13.64 -1.37
CA LEU A 310 -9.20 -13.88 0.03
C LEU A 310 -10.36 -13.49 0.95
N GLY A 311 -10.34 -14.04 2.15
CA GLY A 311 -11.27 -13.75 3.23
C GLY A 311 -12.67 -14.35 3.05
N ALA A 312 -13.27 -14.72 4.17
CA ALA A 312 -14.72 -14.73 4.32
C ALA A 312 -15.18 -13.30 4.65
N PRO A 313 -16.35 -12.83 4.18
CA PRO A 313 -16.85 -11.50 4.53
C PRO A 313 -17.00 -11.41 6.04
N PHE A 314 -16.20 -10.58 6.70
CA PHE A 314 -16.40 -10.27 8.10
C PHE A 314 -17.61 -9.34 8.20
N SER A 315 -18.71 -9.86 8.76
CA SER A 315 -19.84 -9.03 9.16
C SER A 315 -19.33 -7.90 10.05
N VAL A 316 -19.50 -6.66 9.59
CA VAL A 316 -19.42 -5.49 10.45
C VAL A 316 -20.55 -5.67 11.46
N ASN A 317 -20.23 -6.08 12.69
CA ASN A 317 -21.18 -6.06 13.79
C ASN A 317 -21.57 -4.59 14.02
N SER A 318 -22.66 -4.18 13.37
CA SER A 318 -23.43 -3.03 13.79
C SER A 318 -23.96 -3.36 15.18
N ASN A 319 -23.37 -2.76 16.21
CA ASN A 319 -23.87 -2.84 17.56
C ASN A 319 -25.32 -2.31 17.58
N ASN A 320 -26.29 -3.23 17.59
CA ASN A 320 -27.63 -2.92 18.07
C ASN A 320 -27.50 -2.65 19.58
N PHE A 321 -27.37 -1.38 19.94
CA PHE A 321 -27.86 -0.91 21.24
C PHE A 321 -29.39 -1.10 21.23
N GLN A 322 -29.85 -2.27 21.66
CA GLN A 322 -31.19 -2.42 22.20
C GLN A 322 -31.16 -1.80 23.60
N ASP A 323 -31.66 -0.58 23.69
CA ASP A 323 -32.03 0.06 24.94
C ASP A 323 -33.17 -0.74 25.57
N ASN A 324 -32.86 -1.46 26.65
CA ASN A 324 -33.84 -2.08 27.53
C ASN A 324 -34.51 -0.97 28.36
N GLY A 325 -35.54 -0.36 27.78
CA GLY A 325 -36.49 0.47 28.51
C GLY A 325 -37.66 -0.37 29.02
N GLU A 326 -37.61 -0.74 30.30
CA GLU A 326 -38.76 -1.19 31.05
C GLU A 326 -39.94 -0.21 30.91
N ASN A 327 -41.14 -0.72 30.65
CA ASN A 327 -42.35 -0.20 31.29
C ASN A 327 -43.43 -1.28 31.28
N GLY A 328 -43.74 -1.74 32.48
CA GLY A 328 -44.86 -2.62 32.72
C GLY A 328 -46.20 -1.89 32.71
N SER A 329 -47.22 -2.75 32.81
CA SER A 329 -48.51 -2.60 33.50
C SER A 329 -49.76 -2.57 32.63
N SER A 330 -50.65 -3.51 33.00
CA SER A 330 -52.13 -3.47 32.96
C SER A 330 -52.77 -3.34 31.57
N SER A 331 -53.63 -4.26 31.12
CA SER A 331 -54.64 -5.06 31.81
C SER A 331 -55.01 -6.30 31.01
#